data_AF-A0A2D9XLV3-F1
#
_entry.id   AF-A0A2D9XLV3-F1
#
_cell.length_a   1.000
_cell.length_b   1.000
_cell.length_c   1.000
_cell.angle_alpha   90.00
_cell.angle_beta   90.00
_cell.angle_gamma   90.00
#
_symmetry.space_group_name_H-M   'P 1'
#
loop_
_entity.id
_entity.type
_entity.pdbx_description
1 polymer ?
#
loop_
_entity_poly.entity_id
_entity_poly.type
_entity_poly.pdbx_seq_one_letter_code
_entity_poly.pdbx_strand_id
1 'polypeptide(L)'
;MSLSQYQKISIVIVLLVIAIVTAIWVLENPFKVIDPTDQRFEIQQFQFEDYGENREELYQALIKIFPQGTPHNVIYDVLVNHAGVERMGGDEVSGTYIFFYKPRHSKHSKCNGWRVLVSYDRESQLENLKLFGPCT
;
A
#
# COMPACT_ATOMS: atom_id res chain seq x y z
N MET A 1 50.32 4.34 5.32
CA MET A 1 50.16 4.35 3.85
C MET A 1 48.97 5.22 3.49
N SER A 2 49.18 6.35 2.82
CA SER A 2 48.08 7.19 2.31
C SER A 2 47.58 6.65 0.97
N LEU A 3 46.27 6.49 0.82
CA LEU A 3 45.64 6.13 -0.46
C LEU A 3 46.05 7.10 -1.56
N SER A 4 46.34 6.58 -2.75
CA SER A 4 46.61 7.42 -3.92
C SER A 4 45.35 8.21 -4.30
N GLN A 5 45.52 9.34 -4.99
CA GLN A 5 44.41 10.17 -5.43
C GLN A 5 43.42 9.39 -6.31
N TYR A 6 43.92 8.48 -7.15
CA TYR A 6 43.10 7.58 -7.96
C TYR A 6 42.27 6.61 -7.11
N GLN A 7 42.86 6.01 -6.06
CA GLN A 7 42.13 5.12 -5.17
C GLN A 7 41.01 5.83 -4.40
N LYS A 8 41.23 7.10 -4.01
CA LYS A 8 40.18 7.92 -3.38
C LYS A 8 39.02 8.20 -4.34
N ILE A 9 39.31 8.56 -5.60
CA ILE A 9 38.29 8.81 -6.63
C ILE A 9 37.48 7.54 -6.90
N SER A 10 38.12 6.37 -7.04
CA SER A 10 37.42 5.10 -7.26
C SER A 10 36.49 4.74 -6.09
N ILE A 11 36.92 4.94 -4.84
CA ILE A 11 36.07 4.69 -3.67
C ILE A 11 34.84 5.60 -3.66
N VAL A 12 35.03 6.90 -3.95
CA VAL A 12 33.90 7.85 -4.00
C VAL A 12 32.90 7.46 -5.08
N ILE A 13 33.36 7.04 -6.26
CA ILE A 13 32.48 6.59 -7.35
C ILE A 13 31.68 5.35 -6.91
N VAL A 14 32.33 4.36 -6.28
CA VAL A 14 31.65 3.16 -5.79
C VAL A 14 30.58 3.50 -4.76
N LEU A 15 30.88 4.39 -3.81
CA LEU A 15 29.90 4.85 -2.82
C LEU A 15 28.72 5.58 -3.47
N LEU A 16 28.98 6.39 -4.50
CA LEU A 16 27.95 7.11 -5.24
C LEU A 16 27.05 6.14 -6.02
N VAL A 17 27.63 5.12 -6.65
CA VAL A 17 26.87 4.05 -7.33
C VAL A 17 26.02 3.28 -6.33
N ILE A 18 26.57 2.89 -5.18
CA ILE A 18 25.80 2.20 -4.12
C ILE A 18 24.64 3.09 -3.66
N ALA A 19 24.89 4.37 -3.39
CA ALA A 19 23.86 5.32 -2.96
C ALA A 19 22.72 5.44 -3.99
N ILE A 20 23.06 5.56 -5.28
CA ILE A 20 22.07 5.62 -6.37
C ILE A 20 21.27 4.32 -6.46
N VAL A 21 21.93 3.17 -6.43
CA VAL A 21 21.26 1.86 -6.50
C VAL A 21 20.33 1.69 -5.29
N THR A 22 20.76 2.05 -4.08
CA THR A 22 19.90 2.00 -2.90
C THR A 22 18.74 2.98 -2.98
N ALA A 23 18.94 4.18 -3.53
CA ALA A 23 17.87 5.16 -3.70
C ALA A 23 16.80 4.67 -4.69
N ILE A 24 17.22 4.09 -5.82
CA ILE A 24 16.30 3.47 -6.79
C ILE A 24 15.55 2.30 -6.13
N TRP A 25 16.26 1.46 -5.37
CA TRP A 25 15.66 0.31 -4.69
C TRP A 25 14.60 0.71 -3.66
N VAL A 26 14.86 1.79 -2.91
CA VAL A 26 13.91 2.33 -1.91
C VAL A 26 12.74 3.07 -2.56
N LEU A 27 12.96 3.77 -3.68
CA LEU A 27 11.94 4.61 -4.30
C LEU A 27 10.99 3.83 -5.22
N GLU A 28 11.51 2.89 -6.01
CA GLU A 28 10.72 2.22 -7.05
C GLU A 28 10.44 0.74 -6.76
N ASN A 29 11.19 0.11 -5.84
CA ASN A 29 11.17 -1.33 -5.56
C ASN A 29 10.79 -2.18 -6.81
N PRO A 30 11.65 -2.24 -7.84
CA PRO A 30 11.30 -2.79 -9.15
C PRO A 30 10.97 -4.30 -9.14
N PHE A 31 11.16 -4.98 -8.02
CA PHE A 31 10.84 -6.40 -7.83
C PHE A 31 9.61 -6.63 -6.95
N LYS A 32 8.91 -5.56 -6.57
CA LYS A 32 7.68 -5.65 -5.80
C LYS A 32 6.64 -6.44 -6.60
N VAL A 33 6.10 -7.47 -5.97
CA VAL A 33 5.03 -8.28 -6.52
C VAL A 33 3.70 -7.67 -6.10
N ILE A 34 2.90 -7.23 -7.09
CA ILE A 34 1.63 -6.53 -6.85
C ILE A 34 0.40 -7.46 -6.99
N ASP A 35 0.55 -8.61 -7.65
CA ASP A 35 -0.53 -9.58 -7.83
C ASP A 35 -0.64 -10.47 -6.58
N PRO A 36 -1.77 -10.43 -5.85
CA PRO A 36 -1.96 -11.25 -4.65
C PRO A 36 -2.03 -12.76 -4.90
N THR A 37 -2.07 -13.20 -6.16
CA THR A 37 -2.05 -14.63 -6.51
C THR A 37 -0.64 -15.20 -6.65
N ASP A 38 0.38 -14.36 -6.76
CA ASP A 38 1.77 -14.80 -6.78
C ASP A 38 2.21 -15.20 -5.36
N GLN A 39 2.89 -16.34 -5.24
CA GLN A 39 3.35 -16.89 -3.95
C GLN A 39 4.35 -15.99 -3.21
N ARG A 40 4.98 -15.07 -3.93
CA ARG A 40 5.94 -14.10 -3.39
C ARG A 40 5.27 -12.80 -2.94
N PHE A 41 3.96 -12.68 -3.11
CA PHE A 41 3.21 -11.52 -2.64
C PHE A 41 3.24 -11.47 -1.11
N GLU A 42 3.67 -10.34 -0.57
CA GLU A 42 3.65 -10.06 0.86
C GLU A 42 2.57 -9.03 1.16
N ILE A 43 1.60 -9.41 2.00
CA ILE A 43 0.47 -8.54 2.36
C ILE A 43 0.89 -7.19 2.94
N GLN A 44 2.00 -7.16 3.69
CA GLN A 44 2.54 -5.93 4.28
C GLN A 44 3.12 -4.96 3.24
N GLN A 45 3.34 -5.42 2.00
CA GLN A 45 3.83 -4.59 0.91
C GLN A 45 2.70 -3.97 0.08
N PHE A 46 1.44 -4.35 0.32
CA PHE A 46 0.29 -3.79 -0.41
C PHE A 46 0.27 -2.27 -0.34
N GLN A 47 0.12 -1.61 -1.50
CA GLN A 47 -0.06 -0.16 -1.62
C GLN A 47 -1.18 0.14 -2.63
N PHE A 48 -1.97 1.18 -2.37
CA PHE A 48 -3.03 1.59 -3.30
C PHE A 48 -2.45 2.13 -4.62
N GLU A 49 -1.27 2.75 -4.56
CA GLU A 49 -0.53 3.29 -5.70
C GLU A 49 -0.23 2.26 -6.77
N ASP A 50 -0.02 1.00 -6.39
CA ASP A 50 0.34 -0.09 -7.30
C ASP A 50 -0.75 -0.34 -8.36
N TYR A 51 -1.99 0.03 -8.05
CA TYR A 51 -3.18 -0.22 -8.88
C TYR A 51 -3.66 1.03 -9.63
N GLY A 52 -2.99 2.17 -9.46
CA GLY A 52 -3.31 3.43 -10.15
C GLY A 52 -4.78 3.85 -10.00
N GLU A 53 -5.47 4.03 -11.13
CA GLU A 53 -6.91 4.36 -11.20
C GLU A 53 -7.79 3.13 -11.53
N ASN A 54 -7.20 1.92 -11.60
CA ASN A 54 -7.92 0.71 -11.99
C ASN A 54 -8.72 0.14 -10.80
N ARG A 55 -9.98 0.58 -10.70
CA ARG A 55 -10.88 0.16 -9.61
C ARG A 55 -11.08 -1.34 -9.53
N GLU A 56 -11.24 -2.01 -10.66
CA GLU A 56 -11.52 -3.44 -10.68
C GLU A 56 -10.31 -4.22 -10.18
N GLU A 57 -9.11 -3.89 -10.65
CA GLU A 57 -7.87 -4.57 -10.23
C GLU A 57 -7.59 -4.37 -8.73
N LEU A 58 -7.75 -3.14 -8.23
CA LEU A 58 -7.63 -2.85 -6.80
C LEU A 58 -8.69 -3.60 -5.98
N TYR A 59 -9.94 -3.64 -6.44
CA TYR A 59 -11.00 -4.37 -5.74
C TYR A 59 -10.72 -5.88 -5.70
N GLN A 60 -10.31 -6.46 -6.83
CA GLN A 60 -9.92 -7.86 -6.93
C GLN A 60 -8.72 -8.18 -6.03
N ALA A 61 -7.76 -7.26 -5.91
CA ALA A 61 -6.66 -7.42 -4.98
C ALA A 61 -7.14 -7.41 -3.52
N LEU A 62 -7.97 -6.42 -3.13
CA LEU A 62 -8.49 -6.30 -1.78
C LEU A 62 -9.27 -7.54 -1.32
N ILE A 63 -10.15 -8.10 -2.15
CA ILE A 63 -10.92 -9.30 -1.78
C ILE A 63 -10.08 -10.57 -1.72
N LYS A 64 -8.94 -10.63 -2.41
CA LYS A 64 -7.98 -11.74 -2.31
C LYS A 64 -7.12 -11.63 -1.05
N ILE A 65 -6.68 -10.42 -0.74
CA ILE A 65 -5.86 -10.11 0.42
C ILE A 65 -6.67 -10.25 1.72
N PHE A 66 -7.95 -9.85 1.67
CA PHE A 66 -8.88 -9.90 2.78
C PHE A 66 -10.08 -10.79 2.43
N PRO A 67 -9.93 -12.13 2.47
CA PRO A 67 -11.06 -13.03 2.31
C PRO A 67 -12.07 -12.84 3.45
N GLN A 68 -13.32 -13.25 3.23
CA GLN A 68 -14.34 -13.26 4.28
C GLN A 68 -13.84 -14.04 5.50
N GLY A 69 -14.11 -13.52 6.70
CA GLY A 69 -13.55 -14.07 7.93
C GLY A 69 -12.17 -13.52 8.30
N THR A 70 -11.64 -12.53 7.58
CA THR A 70 -10.37 -11.89 7.96
C THR A 70 -10.56 -11.07 9.24
N PRO A 71 -9.70 -11.22 10.27
CA PRO A 71 -9.80 -10.45 11.50
C PRO A 71 -9.63 -8.93 11.29
N HIS A 72 -10.40 -8.13 12.04
CA HIS A 72 -10.32 -6.66 12.02
C HIS A 72 -8.89 -6.12 12.22
N ASN A 73 -8.11 -6.70 13.14
CA ASN A 73 -6.75 -6.24 13.42
C ASN A 73 -5.82 -6.41 12.22
N VAL A 74 -5.98 -7.47 11.42
CA VAL A 74 -5.19 -7.70 10.20
C VAL A 74 -5.52 -6.65 9.14
N ILE A 75 -6.80 -6.40 8.90
CA ILE A 75 -7.23 -5.38 7.93
C ILE A 75 -6.76 -3.99 8.36
N TYR A 76 -6.93 -3.66 9.65
CA TYR A 76 -6.50 -2.37 10.18
C TYR A 76 -5.00 -2.17 10.03
N ASP A 77 -4.19 -3.19 10.37
CA ASP A 77 -2.74 -3.12 10.26
C ASP A 77 -2.29 -2.89 8.81
N VAL A 78 -2.84 -3.66 7.86
CA VAL A 78 -2.47 -3.55 6.45
C VAL A 78 -2.94 -2.22 5.84
N LEU A 79 -4.19 -1.82 6.07
CA LEU A 79 -4.71 -0.58 5.50
C LEU A 79 -4.06 0.66 6.14
N VAL A 80 -3.97 0.72 7.46
CA VAL A 80 -3.54 1.93 8.16
C VAL A 80 -2.02 1.99 8.29
N ASN A 81 -1.39 0.94 8.80
CA ASN A 81 0.04 0.97 9.14
C ASN A 81 0.92 0.76 7.91
N HIS A 82 0.47 -0.05 6.94
CA HIS A 82 1.26 -0.37 5.75
C HIS A 82 0.87 0.45 4.52
N ALA A 83 -0.41 0.51 4.19
CA ALA A 83 -0.90 1.17 2.97
C ALA A 83 -1.22 2.68 3.15
N GLY A 84 -0.97 3.23 4.35
CA GLY A 84 -1.09 4.66 4.62
C GLY A 84 -2.51 5.21 4.48
N VAL A 85 -3.52 4.38 4.73
CA VAL A 85 -4.94 4.77 4.64
C VAL A 85 -5.43 5.35 5.96
N GLU A 86 -6.21 6.43 5.90
CA GLU A 86 -6.78 7.08 7.08
C GLU A 86 -8.18 6.53 7.41
N ARG A 87 -8.47 6.24 8.68
CA ARG A 87 -9.84 5.96 9.14
C ARG A 87 -10.63 7.28 9.21
N MET A 88 -11.59 7.46 8.31
CA MET A 88 -12.42 8.68 8.26
C MET A 88 -13.66 8.63 9.15
N GLY A 89 -14.10 7.43 9.53
CA GLY A 89 -15.30 7.26 10.33
C GLY A 89 -15.78 5.82 10.35
N GLY A 90 -16.99 5.63 10.84
CA GLY A 90 -17.63 4.33 10.97
C GLY A 90 -18.73 4.37 12.01
N ASP A 91 -19.48 3.29 12.07
CA ASP A 91 -20.41 3.00 13.14
C ASP A 91 -19.89 1.77 13.90
N GLU A 92 -19.41 2.01 15.11
CA GLU A 92 -18.86 0.96 15.98
C GLU A 92 -19.94 -0.02 16.44
N VAL A 93 -21.21 0.40 16.50
CA VAL A 93 -22.33 -0.45 16.91
C VAL A 93 -22.67 -1.46 15.81
N SER A 94 -22.64 -1.04 14.55
CA SER A 94 -22.82 -1.95 13.40
C SER A 94 -21.52 -2.59 12.90
N GLY A 95 -20.38 -2.31 13.56
CA GLY A 95 -19.08 -2.85 13.15
C GLY A 95 -18.67 -2.42 11.75
N THR A 96 -19.06 -1.23 11.29
CA THR A 96 -18.74 -0.74 9.93
C THR A 96 -17.75 0.41 9.98
N TYR A 97 -16.69 0.35 9.18
CA TYR A 97 -15.59 1.30 9.17
C TYR A 97 -15.33 1.80 7.75
N ILE A 98 -14.98 3.08 7.63
CA ILE A 98 -14.64 3.72 6.36
C ILE A 98 -13.17 4.16 6.41
N PHE A 99 -12.38 3.59 5.52
CA PHE A 99 -10.99 3.92 5.30
C PHE A 99 -10.85 4.73 4.01
N PHE A 100 -10.03 5.77 4.02
CA PHE A 100 -9.81 6.67 2.90
C PHE A 100 -8.33 6.80 2.57
N TYR A 101 -8.01 6.56 1.31
CA TYR A 101 -6.67 6.72 0.78
C TYR A 101 -6.67 7.88 -0.21
N LYS A 102 -5.68 8.78 -0.09
CA LYS A 102 -5.48 9.93 -0.98
C LYS A 102 -4.13 9.80 -1.70
N PRO A 103 -4.11 9.70 -3.05
CA PRO A 103 -2.87 9.66 -3.81
C PRO A 103 -2.01 10.91 -3.59
N ARG A 104 -0.71 10.74 -3.34
CA ARG A 104 0.24 11.84 -3.11
C ARG A 104 0.31 12.86 -4.25
N HIS A 105 0.10 12.42 -5.50
CA HIS A 105 0.21 13.28 -6.69
C HIS A 105 -1.12 13.88 -7.17
N SER A 106 -2.21 13.68 -6.42
CA SER A 106 -3.50 14.26 -6.75
C SER A 106 -3.47 15.78 -6.50
N LYS A 107 -3.23 16.57 -7.56
CA LYS A 107 -3.17 18.03 -7.42
C LYS A 107 -4.54 18.67 -7.20
N HIS A 108 -5.62 18.32 -7.90
CA HIS A 108 -6.86 19.13 -7.84
C HIS A 108 -8.16 18.37 -8.14
N SER A 109 -8.64 17.49 -7.26
CA SER A 109 -10.07 17.16 -7.31
C SER A 109 -10.60 16.66 -5.96
N LYS A 110 -11.84 17.07 -5.63
CA LYS A 110 -12.64 16.62 -4.48
C LYS A 110 -12.96 15.10 -4.52
N CYS A 111 -12.49 14.41 -5.55
CA CYS A 111 -12.83 13.05 -5.95
C CYS A 111 -11.62 12.10 -6.03
N ASN A 112 -10.43 12.56 -5.66
CA ASN A 112 -9.17 11.84 -5.86
C ASN A 112 -8.81 10.93 -4.70
N GLY A 113 -9.63 9.94 -4.38
CA GLY A 113 -9.26 8.99 -3.35
C GLY A 113 -10.11 7.73 -3.34
N TRP A 114 -9.49 6.66 -2.88
CA TRP A 114 -10.12 5.38 -2.69
C TRP A 114 -10.81 5.35 -1.32
N ARG A 115 -12.05 4.87 -1.29
CA ARG A 115 -12.77 4.60 -0.04
C ARG A 115 -13.02 3.11 0.05
N VAL A 116 -12.54 2.51 1.14
CA VAL A 116 -12.82 1.12 1.49
C VAL A 116 -13.81 1.13 2.65
N LEU A 117 -15.00 0.59 2.41
CA LEU A 117 -15.98 0.34 3.46
C LEU A 117 -15.87 -1.13 3.87
N VAL A 118 -15.63 -1.34 5.16
CA VAL A 118 -15.41 -2.66 5.74
C VAL A 118 -16.44 -2.88 6.84
N SER A 119 -17.20 -3.97 6.76
CA SER A 119 -18.16 -4.37 7.79
C SER A 119 -17.72 -5.68 8.43
N TYR A 120 -17.85 -5.74 9.75
CA TYR A 120 -17.46 -6.88 10.56
C TYR A 120 -18.68 -7.54 11.22
N ASP A 121 -18.59 -8.85 11.41
CA ASP A 121 -19.54 -9.59 12.22
C ASP A 121 -19.30 -9.36 13.73
N ARG A 122 -20.10 -10.05 14.56
CA ARG A 122 -20.01 -9.96 16.02
C ARG A 122 -18.70 -10.51 16.60
N GLU A 123 -17.97 -11.32 15.84
CA GLU A 123 -16.68 -11.90 16.21
C GLU A 123 -15.50 -11.04 15.71
N SER A 124 -15.79 -9.84 15.20
CA SER A 124 -14.81 -8.91 14.60
C SER A 124 -14.10 -9.50 13.38
N GLN A 125 -14.81 -10.33 12.61
CA GLN A 125 -14.34 -10.92 11.36
C GLN A 125 -14.98 -10.23 10.18
N LEU A 126 -14.25 -10.12 9.06
CA LEU A 126 -14.74 -9.46 7.85
C LEU A 126 -15.99 -10.14 7.31
N GLU A 127 -17.09 -9.40 7.21
CA GLU A 127 -18.33 -9.82 6.57
C GLU A 127 -18.45 -9.25 5.15
N ASN A 128 -18.09 -7.96 4.97
CA ASN A 128 -18.26 -7.27 3.70
C ASN A 128 -17.17 -6.24 3.44
N LEU A 129 -16.70 -6.15 2.20
CA LEU A 129 -15.74 -5.15 1.73
C LEU A 129 -16.28 -4.50 0.46
N LYS A 130 -16.31 -3.16 0.43
CA LYS A 130 -16.71 -2.38 -0.75
C LYS A 130 -15.67 -1.33 -1.08
N LEU A 131 -15.38 -1.16 -2.36
CA LEU A 131 -14.48 -0.14 -2.89
C LEU A 131 -15.23 0.92 -3.69
N PHE A 132 -14.98 2.19 -3.36
CA PHE A 132 -15.51 3.36 -4.04
C PHE A 132 -14.38 4.31 -4.46
N GLY A 133 -14.61 5.08 -5.53
CA GLY A 133 -13.66 6.06 -6.04
C GLY A 133 -12.61 5.47 -6.99
N PRO A 134 -11.55 6.25 -7.32
CA PRO A 134 -11.69 7.70 -7.44
C PRO A 134 -12.80 7.95 -8.48
N CYS A 135 -13.62 8.98 -8.28
CA CYS A 135 -14.93 9.12 -8.94
C CYS A 135 -14.96 8.69 -10.43
N THR A 136 -15.94 7.87 -10.80
CA THR A 136 -16.42 7.73 -12.19
C THR A 136 -17.34 8.88 -12.55
#